data_AF-A0A0F8WZ18-F1
#
_entry.id   AF-A0A0F8WZ18-F1
#
_cell.length_a   1.000
_cell.length_b   1.000
_cell.length_c   1.000
_cell.angle_alpha   90.00
_cell.angle_beta   90.00
_cell.angle_gamma   90.00
#
_symmetry.space_group_name_H-M   'P 1'
#
loop_
_entity.id
_entity.type
_entity.pdbx_description
1 polymer ?
#
loop_
_entity_poly.entity_id
_entity_poly.type
_entity_poly.pdbx_seq_one_letter_code
_entity_poly.pdbx_strand_id
1 'polypeptide(L)'
;AGITYDSTATTTITGLGHLEGETVAVFADGLVQDTKVVSSSQITIVSASTVQVGLPYTMKVRTMRLSVPTQNETLQTRIKRINSTVVRFIRSLLGSAGQEYGGTEYLQDLGATFSDEAQDTDANKRLTTGGFSEDAYTTIISADPVPFTPLSTIISFEVEERR
;
A
#
# COMPACT_ATOMS: atom_id res chain seq x y z
N ALA A 1 7.43 -18.10 -3.44
CA ALA A 1 8.72 -18.69 -3.01
C ALA A 1 9.74 -17.57 -3.01
N GLY A 2 10.63 -17.54 -2.02
CA GLY A 2 11.63 -16.49 -1.86
C GLY A 2 12.81 -17.01 -1.05
N ILE A 3 13.88 -16.22 -0.99
CA ILE A 3 15.11 -16.52 -0.25
C ILE A 3 15.30 -15.46 0.83
N THR A 4 15.67 -15.92 2.02
CA THR A 4 16.22 -15.08 3.08
C THR A 4 17.72 -15.33 3.15
N TYR A 5 18.50 -14.29 2.94
CA TYR A 5 19.93 -14.24 3.19
C TYR A 5 20.16 -13.51 4.51
N ASP A 6 20.98 -14.08 5.40
CA ASP A 6 21.30 -13.50 6.70
C ASP A 6 22.74 -13.86 7.07
N SER A 7 23.68 -13.09 6.54
CA SER A 7 25.12 -13.35 6.71
C SER A 7 25.93 -12.06 6.51
N THR A 8 27.20 -12.19 6.12
CA THR A 8 28.09 -11.06 5.84
C THR A 8 27.60 -10.23 4.67
N ALA A 9 27.78 -8.91 4.74
CA ALA A 9 27.39 -8.00 3.67
C ALA A 9 27.92 -8.45 2.29
N THR A 10 27.01 -8.65 1.34
CA THR A 10 27.33 -9.10 -0.03
C THR A 10 26.59 -8.24 -1.05
N THR A 11 27.15 -8.16 -2.26
CA THR A 11 26.49 -7.53 -3.41
C THR A 11 25.79 -8.55 -4.31
N THR A 12 25.93 -9.85 -4.03
CA THR A 12 25.41 -10.92 -4.88
C THR A 12 24.62 -11.92 -4.04
N ILE A 13 23.39 -12.18 -4.45
CA ILE A 13 22.52 -13.21 -3.86
C ILE A 13 22.38 -14.35 -4.86
N THR A 14 22.73 -15.57 -4.45
CA THR A 14 22.67 -16.79 -5.27
C THR A 14 21.55 -17.73 -4.78
N GLY A 15 21.35 -18.84 -5.48
CA GLY A 15 20.33 -19.84 -5.11
C GLY A 15 18.93 -19.54 -5.64
N LEU A 16 18.77 -18.50 -6.46
CA LEU A 16 17.50 -18.06 -7.05
C LEU A 16 17.11 -18.86 -8.29
N GLY A 17 17.64 -20.06 -8.50
CA GLY A 17 17.38 -20.85 -9.72
C GLY A 17 15.92 -21.22 -9.94
N HIS A 18 15.10 -21.19 -8.88
CA HIS A 18 13.65 -21.39 -8.97
C HIS A 18 12.87 -20.13 -9.41
N LEU A 19 13.55 -18.99 -9.53
CA LEU A 19 13.02 -17.70 -9.99
C LEU A 19 13.75 -17.22 -11.26
N GLU A 20 14.45 -18.10 -11.98
CA GLU A 20 15.21 -17.74 -13.16
C GLU A 20 14.33 -17.08 -14.23
N GLY A 21 14.74 -15.90 -14.72
CA GLY A 21 13.97 -15.11 -15.69
C GLY A 21 12.81 -14.29 -15.09
N GLU A 22 12.50 -14.48 -13.81
CA GLU A 22 11.44 -13.72 -13.13
C GLU A 22 11.95 -12.39 -12.60
N THR A 23 11.03 -11.42 -12.51
CA THR A 23 11.29 -10.15 -11.81
C THR A 23 11.01 -10.31 -10.33
N VAL A 24 12.00 -10.03 -9.50
CA VAL A 24 11.94 -10.14 -8.05
C VAL A 24 12.03 -8.77 -7.38
N ALA A 25 11.32 -8.63 -6.26
CA ALA A 25 11.45 -7.53 -5.34
C ALA A 25 12.50 -7.86 -4.28
N VAL A 26 13.22 -6.85 -3.81
CA VAL A 26 14.34 -6.99 -2.88
C VAL A 26 14.15 -6.05 -1.70
N PHE A 27 14.15 -6.61 -0.50
CA PHE A 27 14.20 -5.87 0.75
C PHE A 27 15.50 -6.21 1.47
N ALA A 28 16.33 -5.21 1.74
CA ALA A 28 17.70 -5.39 2.21
C ALA A 28 18.03 -4.39 3.33
N ASP A 29 18.43 -4.89 4.50
CA ASP A 29 18.82 -4.08 5.68
C ASP A 29 17.85 -2.92 6.01
N GLY A 30 16.55 -3.14 5.85
CA GLY A 30 15.53 -2.12 6.13
C GLY A 30 15.18 -1.19 4.98
N LEU A 31 15.83 -1.33 3.81
CA LEU A 31 15.58 -0.55 2.61
C LEU A 31 15.01 -1.41 1.49
N VAL A 32 13.99 -0.90 0.81
CA VAL A 32 13.49 -1.47 -0.45
C VAL A 32 14.46 -1.07 -1.57
N GLN A 33 15.00 -2.04 -2.29
CA GLN A 33 15.82 -1.81 -3.48
C GLN A 33 14.99 -1.98 -4.75
N ASP A 34 15.50 -1.46 -5.88
CA ASP A 34 14.88 -1.65 -7.19
C ASP A 34 14.68 -3.14 -7.52
N THR A 35 13.60 -3.44 -8.25
CA THR A 35 13.35 -4.78 -8.75
C THR A 35 14.48 -5.26 -9.66
N LYS A 36 14.78 -6.56 -9.60
CA LYS A 36 15.83 -7.20 -10.39
C LYS A 36 15.26 -8.37 -11.15
N VAL A 37 15.80 -8.64 -12.34
CA VAL A 37 15.52 -9.87 -13.07
C VAL A 37 16.58 -10.89 -12.67
N VAL A 38 16.16 -12.09 -12.28
CA VAL A 38 17.09 -13.16 -11.94
C VAL A 38 17.73 -13.70 -13.21
N SER A 39 19.07 -13.76 -13.21
CA SER A 39 19.84 -14.37 -14.29
C SER A 39 20.97 -15.20 -13.72
N SER A 40 21.22 -16.37 -14.31
CA SER A 40 22.25 -17.31 -13.85
C SER A 40 22.07 -17.69 -12.37
N SER A 41 20.82 -17.83 -11.94
CA SER A 41 20.41 -18.17 -10.57
C SER A 41 20.86 -17.19 -9.49
N GLN A 42 21.10 -15.93 -9.88
CA GLN A 42 21.55 -14.88 -8.98
C GLN A 42 21.00 -13.49 -9.34
N ILE A 43 21.15 -12.55 -8.40
CA ILE A 43 20.93 -11.11 -8.61
C ILE A 43 22.06 -10.29 -7.99
N THR A 44 22.25 -9.07 -8.47
CA THR A 44 23.16 -8.07 -7.87
C THR A 44 22.35 -7.01 -7.15
N ILE A 45 22.76 -6.71 -5.92
CA ILE A 45 22.11 -5.77 -5.00
C ILE A 45 23.14 -4.78 -4.44
N VAL A 46 22.65 -3.68 -3.87
CA VAL A 46 23.48 -2.84 -3.00
C VAL A 46 23.88 -3.67 -1.78
N SER A 47 25.14 -3.54 -1.35
CA SER A 47 25.72 -4.35 -0.26
C SER A 47 24.83 -4.34 0.99
N ALA A 48 24.42 -5.52 1.43
CA ALA A 48 23.56 -5.72 2.59
C ALA A 48 23.81 -7.07 3.25
N SER A 49 23.52 -7.16 4.55
CA SER A 49 23.77 -8.34 5.39
C SER A 49 22.56 -9.25 5.50
N THR A 50 21.37 -8.65 5.69
CA THR A 50 20.08 -9.35 5.74
C THR A 50 19.24 -8.94 4.53
N VAL A 51 18.89 -9.92 3.70
CA VAL A 51 18.18 -9.68 2.43
C VAL A 51 17.04 -10.67 2.27
N GLN A 52 15.87 -10.15 1.94
CA GLN A 52 14.72 -10.93 1.49
C GLN A 52 14.50 -10.67 0.00
N VAL A 53 14.46 -11.76 -0.77
CA VAL A 53 14.22 -11.73 -2.21
C VAL A 53 13.03 -12.63 -2.51
N GLY A 54 12.09 -12.14 -3.30
CA GLY A 54 10.95 -12.93 -3.74
C GLY A 54 10.17 -12.27 -4.86
N LEU A 55 9.15 -12.98 -5.35
CA LEU A 55 8.22 -12.39 -6.30
C LEU A 55 7.49 -11.20 -5.65
N PRO A 56 7.29 -10.09 -6.39
CA PRO A 56 6.54 -8.96 -5.88
C PRO A 56 5.10 -9.40 -5.58
N TYR A 57 4.54 -8.82 -4.53
CA TYR A 57 3.15 -8.99 -4.18
C TYR A 57 2.50 -7.62 -4.01
N THR A 58 1.33 -7.46 -4.59
CA THR A 58 0.52 -6.25 -4.40
C THR A 58 -0.69 -6.58 -3.58
N MET A 59 -0.72 -6.04 -2.37
CA MET A 59 -1.92 -5.99 -1.56
C MET A 59 -2.77 -4.82 -2.04
N LYS A 60 -4.04 -5.10 -2.36
CA LYS A 60 -5.03 -4.07 -2.68
C LYS A 60 -6.31 -4.37 -1.93
N VAL A 61 -6.75 -3.40 -1.14
CA VAL A 61 -8.01 -3.44 -0.41
C VAL A 61 -8.89 -2.32 -0.94
N ARG A 62 -10.12 -2.66 -1.29
CA ARG A 62 -11.17 -1.71 -1.65
C ARG A 62 -12.29 -1.82 -0.62
N THR A 63 -12.70 -0.69 -0.04
CA THR A 63 -13.80 -0.68 0.91
C THR A 63 -15.13 -0.98 0.21
N MET A 64 -16.16 -1.28 1.00
CA MET A 64 -17.53 -1.23 0.50
C MET A 64 -17.92 0.20 0.12
N ARG A 65 -19.04 0.34 -0.59
CA ARG A 65 -19.63 1.65 -0.91
C ARG A 65 -19.89 2.42 0.37
N LEU A 66 -19.62 3.73 0.34
CA LEU A 66 -19.86 4.57 1.49
C LEU A 66 -21.37 4.68 1.77
N SER A 67 -21.78 4.13 2.91
CA SER A 67 -23.16 4.21 3.39
C SER A 67 -23.14 4.53 4.87
N VAL A 68 -23.41 5.79 5.21
CA VAL A 68 -23.62 6.22 6.59
C VAL A 68 -25.10 6.53 6.76
N PRO A 69 -25.80 5.95 7.76
CA PRO A 69 -27.18 6.31 8.03
C PRO A 69 -27.23 7.77 8.47
N THR A 70 -28.02 8.59 7.78
CA THR A 70 -28.35 9.94 8.26
C THR A 70 -29.73 9.93 8.89
N GLN A 71 -30.04 10.92 9.72
CA GLN A 71 -31.23 10.91 10.58
C GLN A 71 -32.54 10.70 9.83
N ASN A 72 -32.63 11.07 8.54
CA ASN A 72 -33.83 10.93 7.71
C ASN A 72 -33.59 10.42 6.27
N GLU A 73 -32.36 10.12 5.84
CA GLU A 73 -32.06 9.73 4.45
C GLU A 73 -30.96 8.65 4.33
N THR A 74 -31.02 7.84 3.26
CA THR A 74 -29.91 6.96 2.88
C THR A 74 -28.90 7.73 2.05
N LEU A 75 -27.62 7.61 2.39
CA LEU A 75 -26.56 8.21 1.57
C LEU A 75 -26.26 7.38 0.32
N GLN A 76 -26.78 6.16 0.20
CA GLN A 76 -26.33 5.23 -0.83
C GLN A 76 -26.48 5.77 -2.26
N THR A 77 -27.52 6.55 -2.55
CA THR A 77 -27.79 7.13 -3.89
C THR A 77 -27.33 8.59 -4.02
N ARG A 78 -26.73 9.16 -2.96
CA ARG A 78 -26.23 10.53 -3.00
C ARG A 78 -24.85 10.58 -3.63
N ILE A 79 -24.58 11.63 -4.37
CA ILE A 79 -23.25 11.90 -4.92
C ILE A 79 -22.36 12.44 -3.79
N LYS A 80 -21.21 11.80 -3.59
CA LYS A 80 -20.25 12.04 -2.50
C LYS A 80 -18.84 12.21 -3.03
N ARG A 81 -18.01 12.96 -2.32
CA ARG A 81 -16.57 13.02 -2.58
C ARG A 81 -15.80 12.79 -1.28
N ILE A 82 -14.73 12.00 -1.35
CA ILE A 82 -13.83 11.80 -0.21
C ILE A 82 -12.81 12.94 -0.20
N ASN A 83 -12.84 13.75 0.84
CA ASN A 83 -11.91 14.88 1.02
C ASN A 83 -10.64 14.44 1.76
N SER A 84 -10.78 13.48 2.67
CA SER A 84 -9.66 12.98 3.45
C SER A 84 -9.80 11.50 3.76
N THR A 85 -8.68 10.79 3.69
CA THR A 85 -8.53 9.39 4.03
C THR A 85 -7.44 9.24 5.07
N VAL A 86 -7.78 8.56 6.15
CA VAL A 86 -6.84 8.14 7.19
C VAL A 86 -6.93 6.63 7.30
N VAL A 87 -5.80 5.97 7.19
CA VAL A 87 -5.67 4.54 7.46
C VAL A 87 -4.96 4.39 8.79
N ARG A 88 -5.54 3.60 9.68
CA ARG A 88 -4.84 3.11 10.87
C ARG A 88 -4.17 1.79 10.53
N PHE A 89 -2.90 1.66 10.87
CA PHE A 89 -2.08 0.49 10.57
C PHE A 89 -1.15 0.16 11.74
N ILE A 90 -0.60 -1.06 11.74
CA ILE A 90 0.32 -1.55 12.78
C ILE A 90 1.36 -2.46 12.11
N ARG A 91 2.62 -2.44 12.56
CA ARG A 91 3.71 -3.24 11.97
C ARG A 91 3.75 -3.13 10.44
N SER A 92 3.55 -1.90 9.95
CA SER A 92 3.48 -1.58 8.54
C SER A 92 4.62 -0.66 8.14
N LEU A 93 5.08 -0.77 6.91
CA LEU A 93 6.02 0.17 6.30
C LEU A 93 5.52 0.53 4.90
N LEU A 94 5.69 1.78 4.47
CA LEU A 94 5.20 2.29 3.18
C LEU A 94 3.69 2.06 2.98
N GLY A 95 3.22 2.10 1.73
CA GLY A 95 1.82 1.94 1.37
C GLY A 95 1.11 3.27 1.11
N SER A 96 0.04 3.20 0.34
CA SER A 96 -0.72 4.36 -0.12
C SER A 96 -2.21 4.11 0.01
N ALA A 97 -2.99 5.18 0.20
CA ALA A 97 -4.44 5.10 0.20
C ALA A 97 -5.10 6.35 -0.40
N GLY A 98 -6.35 6.21 -0.80
CA GLY A 98 -7.15 7.32 -1.32
C GLY A 98 -8.43 6.85 -1.98
N GLN A 99 -8.97 7.65 -2.91
CA GLN A 99 -10.26 7.37 -3.54
C GLN A 99 -10.07 6.68 -4.89
N GLU A 100 -10.89 5.67 -5.16
CA GLU A 100 -11.10 5.19 -6.54
C GLU A 100 -12.25 5.97 -7.18
N TYR A 101 -11.98 6.64 -8.31
CA TYR A 101 -12.95 7.45 -9.04
C TYR A 101 -12.83 7.19 -10.54
N GLY A 102 -13.95 6.81 -11.17
CA GLY A 102 -14.00 6.54 -12.62
C GLY A 102 -13.05 5.43 -13.08
N GLY A 103 -12.77 4.43 -12.23
CA GLY A 103 -11.79 3.37 -12.49
C GLY A 103 -10.33 3.80 -12.33
N THR A 104 -10.07 5.02 -11.88
CA THR A 104 -8.72 5.53 -11.58
C THR A 104 -8.52 5.62 -10.07
N GLU A 105 -7.33 5.25 -9.61
CA GLU A 105 -6.94 5.31 -8.20
C GLU A 105 -6.19 6.61 -7.93
N TYR A 106 -6.75 7.45 -7.07
CA TYR A 106 -6.14 8.70 -6.62
C TYR A 106 -5.58 8.48 -5.23
N LEU A 107 -4.36 7.93 -5.17
CA LEU A 107 -3.71 7.51 -3.93
C LEU A 107 -2.68 8.54 -3.45
N GLN A 108 -2.52 8.63 -2.14
CA GLN A 108 -1.46 9.35 -1.47
C GLN A 108 -0.68 8.39 -0.56
N ASP A 109 0.63 8.62 -0.45
CA ASP A 109 1.49 7.89 0.49
C ASP A 109 1.00 8.05 1.93
N LEU A 110 1.00 6.96 2.71
CA LEU A 110 0.51 6.98 4.09
C LEU A 110 1.52 7.56 5.09
N GLY A 111 2.79 7.62 4.72
CA GLY A 111 3.89 7.95 5.63
C GLY A 111 4.12 6.89 6.70
N ALA A 112 3.79 5.62 6.43
CA ALA A 112 3.91 4.55 7.41
C ALA A 112 5.37 4.23 7.73
N THR A 113 5.70 4.30 9.03
CA THR A 113 6.98 3.87 9.60
C THR A 113 6.76 2.62 10.43
N PHE A 114 7.68 1.66 10.37
CA PHE A 114 7.52 0.43 11.12
C PHE A 114 7.48 0.70 12.63
N SER A 115 6.43 0.22 13.29
CA SER A 115 6.22 0.32 14.74
C SER A 115 5.36 -0.84 15.22
N ASP A 116 5.62 -1.32 16.43
CA ASP A 116 4.75 -2.27 17.12
C ASP A 116 3.46 -1.63 17.65
N GLU A 117 3.44 -0.30 17.76
CA GLU A 117 2.24 0.46 18.12
C GLU A 117 1.44 0.85 16.88
N ALA A 118 0.12 0.91 17.03
CA ALA A 118 -0.75 1.36 15.96
C ALA A 118 -0.51 2.86 15.66
N GLN A 119 -0.45 3.17 14.37
CA GLN A 119 -0.24 4.53 13.87
C GLN A 119 -1.33 4.88 12.85
N ASP A 120 -1.62 6.17 12.75
CA ASP A 120 -2.49 6.72 11.73
C ASP A 120 -1.65 7.33 10.61
N THR A 121 -2.24 7.45 9.42
CA THR A 121 -1.69 8.26 8.32
C THR A 121 -1.17 9.61 8.81
N ASP A 122 0.04 9.98 8.34
CA ASP A 122 0.66 11.28 8.58
C ASP A 122 -0.37 12.40 8.33
N ALA A 123 -0.48 13.35 9.27
CA ALA A 123 -1.42 14.46 9.20
C ALA A 123 -1.33 15.26 7.89
N ASN A 124 -0.13 15.39 7.31
CA ASN A 124 0.11 16.13 6.07
C ASN A 124 -0.24 15.32 4.81
N LYS A 125 -0.56 14.03 4.96
CA LYS A 125 -0.81 13.09 3.85
C LYS A 125 -2.21 12.49 3.85
N ARG A 126 -3.15 13.15 4.52
CA ARG A 126 -4.54 12.67 4.64
C ARG A 126 -5.44 13.18 3.51
N LEU A 127 -4.96 14.10 2.68
CA LEU A 127 -5.79 14.76 1.67
C LEU A 127 -6.03 13.83 0.50
N THR A 128 -7.29 13.55 0.22
CA THR A 128 -7.64 12.64 -0.88
C THR A 128 -8.01 13.43 -2.12
N THR A 129 -7.43 13.05 -3.24
CA THR A 129 -7.85 13.53 -4.56
C THR A 129 -8.90 12.59 -5.13
N GLY A 130 -9.72 13.08 -6.05
CA GLY A 130 -10.81 12.31 -6.64
C GLY A 130 -11.96 13.22 -7.03
N GLY A 131 -13.09 12.60 -7.34
CA GLY A 131 -14.30 13.28 -7.79
C GLY A 131 -15.53 12.86 -7.02
N PHE A 132 -16.62 13.52 -7.38
CA PHE A 132 -17.96 13.23 -6.90
C PHE A 132 -18.49 11.93 -7.53
N SER A 133 -18.81 10.93 -6.71
CA SER A 133 -19.42 9.66 -7.13
C SER A 133 -20.43 9.15 -6.12
N GLU A 134 -21.39 8.34 -6.58
CA GLU A 134 -22.37 7.67 -5.72
C GLU A 134 -21.70 6.66 -4.76
N ASP A 135 -20.68 5.97 -5.28
CA ASP A 135 -20.06 4.84 -4.60
C ASP A 135 -19.01 5.23 -3.56
N ALA A 136 -18.21 6.26 -3.84
CA ALA A 136 -17.13 6.78 -2.99
C ALA A 136 -16.29 5.68 -2.31
N TYR A 137 -15.62 4.86 -3.11
CA TYR A 137 -14.73 3.80 -2.61
C TYR A 137 -13.40 4.36 -2.11
N THR A 138 -12.96 3.88 -0.96
CA THR A 138 -11.58 4.06 -0.51
C THR A 138 -10.75 2.84 -0.86
N THR A 139 -9.54 3.06 -1.35
CA THR A 139 -8.61 2.01 -1.75
C THR A 139 -7.31 2.17 -0.96
N ILE A 140 -6.74 1.06 -0.51
CA ILE A 140 -5.43 0.96 0.14
C ILE A 140 -4.58 0.01 -0.71
N ILE A 141 -3.35 0.41 -1.00
CA ILE A 141 -2.39 -0.39 -1.77
C ILE A 141 -1.05 -0.45 -1.03
N SER A 142 -0.49 -1.65 -0.98
CA SER A 142 0.91 -1.90 -0.60
C SER A 142 1.53 -2.83 -1.63
N ALA A 143 2.46 -2.31 -2.44
CA ALA A 143 3.14 -3.07 -3.50
C ALA A 143 4.60 -3.40 -3.18
N ASP A 144 5.18 -2.71 -2.20
CA ASP A 144 6.55 -2.92 -1.76
C ASP A 144 6.69 -4.24 -0.98
N PRO A 145 7.89 -4.87 -0.98
CA PRO A 145 8.17 -6.13 -0.29
C PRO A 145 8.31 -5.95 1.23
N VAL A 146 7.33 -5.30 1.85
CA VAL A 146 7.33 -4.90 3.26
C VAL A 146 6.02 -5.32 3.93
N PRO A 147 6.02 -5.58 5.24
CA PRO A 147 4.79 -5.93 5.94
C PRO A 147 3.82 -4.76 5.92
N PHE A 148 2.53 -5.06 5.77
CA PHE A 148 1.48 -4.06 5.84
C PHE A 148 0.19 -4.66 6.41
N THR A 149 -0.23 -4.18 7.59
CA THR A 149 -1.44 -4.60 8.28
C THR A 149 -2.38 -3.40 8.51
N PRO A 150 -3.39 -3.18 7.65
CA PRO A 150 -4.40 -2.15 7.88
C PRO A 150 -5.38 -2.60 8.96
N LEU A 151 -5.71 -1.71 9.89
CA LEU A 151 -6.67 -1.94 10.96
C LEU A 151 -8.02 -1.29 10.66
N SER A 152 -8.01 -0.06 10.15
CA SER A 152 -9.24 0.65 9.81
C SER A 152 -9.00 1.78 8.82
N THR A 153 -10.09 2.24 8.22
CA THR A 153 -10.14 3.42 7.37
C THR A 153 -11.12 4.41 7.97
N ILE A 154 -10.68 5.65 8.12
CA ILE A 154 -11.45 6.78 8.62
C ILE A 154 -11.46 7.80 7.49
N ILE A 155 -12.64 8.25 7.10
CA ILE A 155 -12.78 9.18 5.98
C ILE A 155 -13.55 10.42 6.39
N SER A 156 -13.18 11.54 5.79
CA SER A 156 -14.01 12.75 5.75
C SER A 156 -14.51 12.92 4.32
N PHE A 157 -15.81 13.15 4.17
CA PHE A 157 -16.45 13.25 2.87
C PHE A 157 -17.43 14.42 2.84
N GLU A 158 -17.68 14.91 1.63
CA GLU A 158 -18.75 15.87 1.34
C GLU A 158 -19.84 15.20 0.51
N VAL A 159 -21.06 15.67 0.69
CA VAL A 159 -22.24 15.22 -0.07
C VAL A 159 -22.71 16.39 -0.91
N GLU A 160 -22.95 16.15 -2.20
CA GLU A 160 -23.52 17.17 -3.07
C GLU A 160 -24.93 17.54 -2.60
N GLU A 161 -25.18 18.84 -2.36
CA GLU A 161 -26.51 19.35 -2.03
C GLU A 161 -27.43 19.28 -3.24
N ARG A 162 -28.69 18.86 -3.03
CA ARG A 162 -29.71 18.96 -4.07
C ARG A 162 -30.01 20.44 -4.32
N ARG A 163 -29.81 20.89 -5.56
CA ARG A 163 -30.47 22.10 -6.07
C ARG A 163 -31.96 21.87 -6.27
#